data_AF-A0A8S9WJ44-F1
#
_entry.id   AF-A0A8S9WJ44-F1
#
_cell.length_a   1.000
_cell.length_b   1.000
_cell.length_c   1.000
_cell.angle_alpha   90.00
_cell.angle_beta   90.00
_cell.angle_gamma   90.00
#
_symmetry.space_group_name_H-M   'P 1'
#
loop_
_entity.id
_entity.type
_entity.pdbx_description
1 polymer ?
#
loop_
_entity_poly.entity_id
_entity_poly.type
_entity_poly.pdbx_seq_one_letter_code
_entity_poly.pdbx_strand_id
1 'polypeptide(L)' 'MDSAVILITGGSGFLGQHLIRAINERGEGIKEIRVLDLVPYCNKF' A
#
# COMPACT_ATOMS: atom_id res chain seq x y z
N MET A 1 1.56 -22.12 0.35
CA MET A 1 1.01 -21.07 1.23
C MET A 1 0.23 -20.14 0.35
N ASP A 2 -1.03 -19.87 0.71
CA ASP A 2 -1.85 -18.92 -0.05
C ASP A 2 -1.28 -17.51 0.10
N SER A 3 -1.18 -16.80 -1.01
CA SER A 3 -0.64 -15.45 -1.03
C SER A 3 -1.67 -14.43 -0.52
N ALA A 4 -1.23 -13.51 0.33
CA ALA A 4 -2.09 -12.56 1.05
C ALA A 4 -2.53 -11.38 0.17
N VAL A 5 -3.76 -10.90 0.41
CA VAL A 5 -4.28 -9.66 -0.15
C VAL A 5 -4.42 -8.64 0.99
N ILE A 6 -3.84 -7.45 0.83
CA ILE A 6 -3.78 -6.43 1.88
C ILE A 6 -4.58 -5.20 1.44
N LEU A 7 -5.41 -4.65 2.33
CA LEU A 7 -6.08 -3.36 2.14
C LEU A 7 -5.42 -2.30 3.02
N ILE A 8 -5.02 -1.18 2.42
CA ILE A 8 -4.49 -0.01 3.11
C ILE A 8 -5.47 1.15 2.92
N THR A 9 -6.04 1.62 4.03
CA THR A 9 -6.82 2.86 4.06
C THR A 9 -5.92 4.06 4.32
N GLY A 10 -6.20 5.20 3.70
CA GLY A 10 -5.32 6.38 3.82
C GLY A 10 -4.00 6.21 3.07
N GLY A 11 -3.99 5.40 2.01
CA GLY A 11 -2.78 5.04 1.25
C GLY A 11 -2.12 6.20 0.50
N SER A 12 -2.87 7.27 0.20
CA SER A 12 -2.35 8.50 -0.40
C SER A 12 -1.63 9.40 0.63
N GLY A 13 -1.80 9.12 1.92
CA GLY A 13 -1.18 9.85 3.03
C GLY A 13 0.30 9.50 3.24
N PHE A 14 0.94 10.19 4.20
CA PHE A 14 2.35 9.97 4.55
C PHE A 14 2.64 8.53 4.97
N LEU A 15 1.88 7.98 5.91
CA LEU A 15 2.12 6.60 6.38
C LEU A 15 1.74 5.56 5.33
N GLY A 16 0.64 5.79 4.62
CA GLY A 16 0.14 4.90 3.57
C GLY A 16 1.17 4.60 2.50
N GLN A 17 1.77 5.64 1.90
CA GLN A 17 2.79 5.47 0.86
C GLN A 17 4.07 4.79 1.38
N HIS A 18 4.47 5.06 2.62
CA HIS A 18 5.66 4.43 3.21
C HIS A 18 5.42 2.96 3.52
N LEU A 19 4.22 2.60 3.98
CA LEU A 19 3.82 1.21 4.16
C LEU A 19 3.77 0.48 2.81
N ILE A 20 3.13 1.05 1.79
CA ILE A 20 3.09 0.47 0.44
C ILE A 20 4.50 0.21 -0.08
N ARG A 21 5.41 1.18 0.09
CA ARG A 21 6.82 1.01 -0.27
C ARG A 21 7.50 -0.12 0.50
N ALA A 22 7.38 -0.13 1.83
CA ALA A 22 8.01 -1.16 2.66
C ALA A 22 7.48 -2.57 2.35
N ILE A 23 6.18 -2.69 2.09
CA ILE A 23 5.53 -3.94 1.72
C ILE A 23 6.01 -4.41 0.34
N ASN A 24 6.12 -3.51 -0.65
CA ASN A 24 6.66 -3.86 -1.96
C ASN A 24 8.14 -4.28 -1.91
N GLU A 25 8.94 -3.64 -1.05
CA GLU A 25 10.38 -3.93 -0.93
C GLU A 25 10.70 -5.19 -0.13
N ARG A 26 9.86 -5.54 0.86
CA ARG A 26 10.19 -6.54 1.90
C ARG A 26 9.08 -7.56 2.18
N GLY A 27 7.91 -7.39 1.59
CA GLY A 27 6.77 -8.27 1.83
C GLY A 27 6.90 -9.58 1.06
N GLU A 28 6.87 -10.69 1.77
CA GLU A 28 6.85 -12.03 1.18
C GLU A 28 5.45 -12.61 1.18
N GLY A 29 5.12 -13.42 0.17
CA GLY A 29 3.82 -14.10 0.09
C GLY A 29 2.63 -13.15 -0.13
N ILE A 30 2.85 -11.95 -0.68
CA ILE A 30 1.79 -10.97 -0.95
C ILE A 30 1.41 -11.05 -2.43
N LYS A 31 0.11 -11.18 -2.68
CA LYS A 31 -0.47 -11.22 -4.03
C LYS A 31 -0.82 -9.84 -4.55
N GLU A 32 -1.39 -9.01 -3.68
CA GLU A 32 -2.02 -7.76 -4.07
C GLU A 32 -2.08 -6.78 -2.89
N ILE A 33 -1.81 -5.51 -3.16
CA ILE A 33 -2.06 -4.40 -2.25
C ILE A 33 -3.18 -3.55 -2.85
N ARG A 34 -4.28 -3.41 -2.12
CA ARG A 34 -5.41 -2.54 -2.45
C ARG A 34 -5.33 -1.28 -1.61
N VAL A 35 -5.62 -0.15 -2.23
CA VAL A 35 -5.56 1.15 -1.57
C VAL A 35 -6.93 1.81 -1.64
N LEU A 36 -7.41 2.25 -0.48
CA LEU A 36 -8.62 3.06 -0.35
C LEU A 36 -8.24 4.41 0.28
N ASP A 37 -8.60 5.50 -0.37
CA ASP A 37 -8.37 6.84 0.15
C ASP A 37 -9.52 7.78 -0.28
N LEU A 38 -9.72 8.84 0.49
CA LEU A 38 -10.66 9.92 0.16
C LEU A 38 -10.12 10.81 -0.96
N VAL A 39 -8.78 10.91 -1.08
CA VAL A 39 -8.12 11.72 -2.10
C VAL A 39 -7.24 10.86 -3.00
N PRO A 40 -7.22 11.14 -4.32
CA PRO A 40 -6.30 10.46 -5.22
C PRO A 40 -4.85 10.74 -4.81
N TYR A 41 -3.98 9.74 -4.99
CA TYR A 41 -2.55 9.95 -4.81
C TYR A 41 -2.07 11.06 -5.75
N CYS A 42 -1.28 11.99 -5.21
CA CYS A 42 -0.65 13.05 -5.95
C CYS A 42 0.82 13.08 -5.55
N ASN A 43 1.72 12.79 -6.49
CA ASN A 43 3.15 12.91 -6.23
C ASN A 43 3.51 14.40 -6.14
N LYS A 44 3.49 14.95 -4.93
CA LYS A 44 3.83 16.35 -4.66
C LYS A 44 5.32 16.50 -4.32
N PHE A 45 6.22 15.88 -5.08
CA PHE A 45 7.67 16.07 -4.98
C PHE A 45 8.34 15.78 -6.33
#